data_AF-A0A101JHF5-F1
#
_entry.id   AF-A0A101JHF5-F1
#
_cell.length_a   1.000
_cell.length_b   1.000
_cell.length_c   1.000
_cell.angle_alpha   90.00
_cell.angle_beta   90.00
_cell.angle_gamma   90.00
#
_symmetry.space_group_name_H-M   'P 1'
#
loop_
_entity.id
_entity.type
_entity.pdbx_description
1 polymer ?
#
loop_
_entity_poly.entity_id
_entity_poly.type
_entity_poly.pdbx_seq_one_letter_code
_entity_poly.pdbx_strand_id
1 'polypeptide(L)'
;MHVTHLSLADFRSYARVEVPLDPGVTAFVGPNGQGKTNLVEAVGYLATLGSHRVASDAPLVRMGADRAIIRAQVKQGDRQQLVELELNPGKANRARINRSSQVRPRDVLGIVRTVLFAPEDLALVKGDPGERRRFLDELITARSPRMAGVRSDYERVLKQRNTLLKTAALARRHGGRTMDLSTLDVWDQHLARAGAELLAQRLDLIAAIHPLADKAYEQLAPGGGPVALDYKPSAPGEAHTREDLFEQLMAALADARKQEIERGVTLVGPHRDDLLLKLGQLPAKGYASHGESWSYALALRLASYDLLRAEGNEPVLVLDDVFAELDSRRRERLAELVAPGEQVLVTAAVDDDVPHVLAGARYAVSEGTVERV
;
A
#
# COMPACT_ATOMS: atom_id res chain seq x y z
N MET A 1 -16.15 7.94 -6.64
CA MET A 1 -15.26 9.11 -6.52
C MET A 1 -14.30 9.05 -7.69
N HIS A 2 -13.94 10.20 -8.29
CA HIS A 2 -12.96 10.23 -9.38
C HIS A 2 -12.06 11.46 -9.33
N VAL A 3 -10.87 11.34 -9.89
CA VAL A 3 -9.96 12.46 -10.16
C VAL A 3 -10.40 13.14 -11.46
N THR A 4 -10.67 14.43 -11.39
CA THR A 4 -11.10 15.26 -12.54
C THR A 4 -9.94 15.98 -13.21
N HIS A 5 -8.84 16.19 -12.48
CA HIS A 5 -7.66 16.87 -12.99
C HIS A 5 -6.43 16.48 -12.19
N LEU A 6 -5.32 16.19 -12.86
CA LEU A 6 -4.00 15.95 -12.28
C LEU A 6 -3.02 17.03 -12.75
N SER A 7 -2.29 17.62 -11.83
CA SER A 7 -1.27 18.64 -12.08
C SER A 7 0.02 18.23 -11.39
N LEU A 8 1.11 18.16 -12.15
CA LEU A 8 2.44 17.82 -11.62
C LEU A 8 3.41 18.97 -11.91
N ALA A 9 4.31 19.23 -10.97
CA ALA A 9 5.46 20.09 -11.18
C ALA A 9 6.71 19.43 -10.57
N ASP A 10 7.77 19.32 -11.36
CA ASP A 10 9.04 18.70 -10.99
C ASP A 10 8.90 17.29 -10.37
N PHE A 11 7.89 16.53 -10.79
CA PHE A 11 7.64 15.17 -10.33
C PHE A 11 8.16 14.16 -11.36
N ARG A 12 9.07 13.29 -10.94
CA ARG A 12 9.72 12.26 -11.78
C ARG A 12 10.29 12.88 -13.07
N SER A 13 9.77 12.49 -14.24
CA SER A 13 10.19 13.00 -15.55
C SER A 13 9.51 14.31 -15.94
N TYR A 14 8.44 14.73 -15.26
CA TYR A 14 7.65 15.89 -15.65
C TYR A 14 8.17 17.16 -14.99
N ALA A 15 8.61 18.13 -15.81
CA ALA A 15 8.85 19.49 -15.34
C ALA A 15 7.52 20.17 -14.97
N ARG A 16 6.52 20.06 -15.86
CA ARG A 16 5.14 20.43 -15.59
C ARG A 16 4.20 19.65 -16.51
N VAL A 17 3.07 19.18 -15.99
CA VAL A 17 1.99 18.63 -16.81
C VAL A 17 0.63 18.89 -16.16
N GLU A 18 -0.40 19.08 -16.98
CA GLU A 18 -1.80 19.27 -16.58
C GLU A 18 -2.64 18.26 -17.38
N VAL A 19 -3.35 17.37 -16.70
CA VAL A 19 -4.09 16.27 -17.33
C VAL A 19 -5.54 16.31 -16.84
N PRO A 20 -6.50 16.77 -17.68
CA PRO A 20 -7.92 16.62 -17.36
C PRO A 20 -8.32 15.15 -17.45
N LEU A 21 -9.14 14.69 -16.51
CA LEU A 21 -9.56 13.30 -16.42
C LEU A 21 -11.08 13.21 -16.30
N ASP A 22 -11.64 12.25 -17.02
CA ASP A 22 -13.08 11.98 -17.06
C ASP A 22 -13.39 10.71 -16.24
N PRO A 23 -14.64 10.51 -15.80
CA PRO A 23 -15.12 9.19 -15.38
C PRO A 23 -14.95 8.14 -16.48
N GLY A 24 -14.94 6.86 -16.09
CA GLY A 24 -14.72 5.73 -16.97
C GLY A 24 -13.23 5.46 -17.23
N VAL A 25 -12.95 4.79 -18.34
CA VAL A 25 -11.58 4.36 -18.69
C VAL A 25 -10.80 5.51 -19.32
N THR A 26 -9.57 5.70 -18.86
CA THR A 26 -8.55 6.54 -19.50
C THR A 26 -7.29 5.70 -19.67
N ALA A 27 -6.78 5.57 -20.90
CA ALA A 27 -5.51 4.90 -21.15
C ALA A 27 -4.43 5.90 -21.56
N PHE A 28 -3.29 5.85 -20.88
CA PHE A 28 -2.06 6.53 -21.21
C PHE A 28 -1.19 5.58 -22.02
N VAL A 29 -0.94 5.92 -23.28
CA VAL A 29 -0.26 5.06 -24.24
C VAL A 29 0.98 5.75 -24.79
N GLY A 30 2.07 5.00 -24.90
CA GLY A 30 3.31 5.49 -25.47
C GLY A 30 4.51 4.63 -25.07
N PRO A 31 5.68 4.80 -25.68
CA PRO A 31 6.84 3.96 -25.41
C PRO A 31 7.24 3.88 -23.93
N ASN A 32 7.97 2.82 -23.57
CA ASN A 32 8.52 2.67 -22.23
C ASN A 32 9.48 3.82 -21.89
N GLY A 33 9.45 4.25 -20.63
CA GLY A 33 10.28 5.36 -20.14
C GLY A 33 9.73 6.76 -20.41
N GLN A 34 8.60 6.92 -21.09
CA GLN A 34 8.04 8.25 -21.43
C GLN A 34 7.25 8.94 -20.29
N GLY A 35 7.01 8.25 -19.18
CA GLY A 35 6.39 8.83 -17.99
C GLY A 35 4.95 8.42 -17.69
N LYS A 36 4.37 7.48 -18.44
CA LYS A 36 3.02 6.92 -18.19
C LYS A 36 2.81 6.51 -16.72
N THR A 37 3.70 5.64 -16.24
CA THR A 37 3.73 5.19 -14.84
C THR A 37 3.84 6.34 -13.85
N ASN A 38 4.54 7.42 -14.18
CA ASN A 38 4.68 8.56 -13.28
C ASN A 38 3.34 9.29 -13.06
N LEU A 39 2.45 9.32 -14.06
CA LEU A 39 1.12 9.93 -13.91
C LEU A 39 0.27 9.15 -12.90
N VAL A 40 0.20 7.82 -13.08
CA VAL A 40 -0.60 6.97 -12.21
C VAL A 40 0.02 6.77 -10.83
N GLU A 41 1.36 6.76 -10.75
CA GLU A 41 2.10 6.79 -9.49
C GLU A 41 1.78 8.05 -8.68
N ALA A 42 1.61 9.21 -9.33
CA ALA A 42 1.27 10.44 -8.63
C ALA A 42 -0.14 10.39 -8.01
N VAL A 43 -1.10 9.78 -8.72
CA VAL A 43 -2.46 9.55 -8.19
C VAL A 43 -2.42 8.56 -7.02
N GLY A 44 -1.66 7.47 -7.14
CA GLY A 44 -1.44 6.50 -6.05
C GLY A 44 -0.77 7.15 -4.82
N TYR A 45 0.23 8.01 -5.03
CA TYR A 45 0.92 8.71 -3.96
C TYR A 45 -0.01 9.61 -3.15
N LEU A 46 -0.96 10.30 -3.80
CA LEU A 46 -1.97 11.10 -3.09
C LEU A 46 -2.87 10.24 -2.19
N ALA A 47 -3.09 8.97 -2.55
CA ALA A 47 -3.92 8.04 -1.80
C ALA A 47 -3.19 7.38 -0.62
N THR A 48 -1.89 7.12 -0.76
CA THR A 48 -1.12 6.29 0.20
C THR A 48 0.00 7.04 0.94
N LEU A 49 0.41 8.21 0.45
CA LEU A 49 1.63 8.92 0.84
C LEU A 49 2.92 8.11 0.63
N GLY A 50 2.91 7.18 -0.32
CA GLY A 50 4.05 6.35 -0.67
C GLY A 50 4.06 5.98 -2.14
N SER A 51 5.23 5.58 -2.64
CA SER A 51 5.41 5.05 -3.99
C SER A 51 5.48 3.53 -3.96
N HIS A 52 4.87 2.88 -4.95
CA HIS A 52 5.01 1.44 -5.16
C HIS A 52 6.40 1.04 -5.72
N ARG A 53 7.14 2.01 -6.26
CA ARG A 53 8.41 1.78 -6.98
C ARG A 53 9.64 2.12 -6.15
N VAL A 54 9.52 3.05 -5.20
CA VAL A 54 10.67 3.52 -4.40
C VAL A 54 10.30 3.73 -2.94
N ALA A 55 11.26 3.44 -2.06
CA ALA A 55 11.08 3.51 -0.60
C ALA A 55 11.24 4.93 0.00
N SER A 56 11.61 5.93 -0.81
CA SER A 56 11.82 7.31 -0.34
C SER A 56 11.34 8.32 -1.39
N ASP A 57 11.13 9.56 -0.96
CA ASP A 57 10.61 10.61 -1.84
C ASP A 57 11.67 11.22 -2.77
N ALA A 58 12.96 11.07 -2.48
CA ALA A 58 14.02 11.69 -3.27
C ALA A 58 13.99 11.29 -4.76
N PRO A 59 13.81 10.00 -5.13
CA PRO A 59 13.64 9.60 -6.53
C PRO A 59 12.33 10.07 -7.18
N LEU A 60 11.38 10.62 -6.42
CA LEU A 60 10.13 11.17 -6.94
C LEU A 60 10.30 12.62 -7.42
N VAL A 61 11.36 13.30 -6.99
CA VAL A 61 11.68 14.67 -7.42
C VAL A 61 12.50 14.62 -8.71
N ARG A 62 12.15 15.48 -9.66
CA ARG A 62 12.85 15.57 -10.95
C ARG A 62 14.32 15.93 -10.73
N MET A 63 15.19 15.33 -11.53
CA MET A 63 16.62 15.60 -11.47
C MET A 63 16.90 17.11 -11.60
N GLY A 64 17.69 17.64 -10.65
CA GLY A 64 18.05 19.05 -10.58
C GLY A 64 17.01 19.95 -9.89
N ALA A 65 15.86 19.43 -9.45
CA ALA A 65 14.89 20.17 -8.66
C ALA A 65 15.03 19.89 -7.16
N ASP A 66 14.67 20.87 -6.34
CA ASP A 66 14.73 20.76 -4.87
C ASP A 66 13.48 20.13 -4.25
N ARG A 67 12.35 20.19 -4.96
CA ARG A 67 11.03 19.71 -4.52
C ARG A 67 10.16 19.34 -5.71
N ALA A 68 9.11 18.56 -5.45
CA ALA A 68 8.06 18.24 -6.42
C ALA A 68 6.69 18.62 -5.87
N ILE A 69 5.73 18.89 -6.75
CA ILE A 69 4.33 19.14 -6.39
C ILE A 69 3.44 18.16 -7.15
N ILE A 70 2.57 17.48 -6.40
CA ILE A 70 1.48 16.67 -6.93
C ILE A 70 0.17 17.32 -6.49
N ARG A 71 -0.72 17.62 -7.44
CA ARG A 71 -2.01 18.22 -7.15
C ARG A 71 -3.10 17.49 -7.93
N ALA A 72 -4.21 17.16 -7.27
CA ALA A 72 -5.37 16.56 -7.91
C ALA A 72 -6.68 17.23 -7.48
N GLN A 73 -7.55 17.48 -8.45
CA GLN A 73 -8.93 17.86 -8.21
C GLN A 73 -9.78 16.58 -8.18
N VAL A 74 -10.45 16.33 -7.07
CA VAL A 74 -11.23 15.11 -6.82
C VAL A 74 -12.70 15.47 -6.69
N LYS A 75 -13.57 14.65 -7.28
CA LYS A 75 -15.03 14.77 -7.16
C LYS A 75 -15.63 13.53 -6.52
N GLN A 76 -16.52 13.73 -5.56
CA GLN A 76 -17.26 12.69 -4.86
C GLN A 76 -18.69 13.18 -4.64
N GLY A 77 -19.66 12.61 -5.38
CA GLY A 77 -21.00 13.19 -5.48
C GLY A 77 -20.91 14.65 -5.95
N ASP A 78 -21.52 15.57 -5.21
CA ASP A 78 -21.46 17.01 -5.48
C ASP A 78 -20.25 17.72 -4.86
N ARG A 79 -19.50 17.02 -4.01
CA ARG A 79 -18.34 17.60 -3.34
C ARG A 79 -17.12 17.57 -4.27
N GLN A 80 -16.45 18.72 -4.39
CA GLN A 80 -15.16 18.84 -5.03
C GLN A 80 -14.09 19.23 -4.02
N GLN A 81 -12.92 18.58 -4.09
CA GLN A 81 -11.78 18.89 -3.25
C GLN A 81 -10.48 18.95 -4.05
N LEU A 82 -9.68 19.97 -3.81
CA LEU A 82 -8.33 20.08 -4.33
C LEU A 82 -7.34 19.55 -3.28
N VAL A 83 -6.57 18.52 -3.61
CA VAL A 83 -5.49 18.01 -2.77
C VAL A 83 -4.16 18.42 -3.39
N GLU A 84 -3.23 18.90 -2.57
CA GLU A 84 -1.88 19.27 -2.97
C GLU A 84 -0.87 18.68 -1.97
N LEU A 85 0.15 18.00 -2.50
CA LEU A 85 1.31 17.50 -1.78
C LEU A 85 2.57 18.11 -2.37
N GLU A 86 3.42 18.65 -1.50
CA GLU A 86 4.76 19.13 -1.82
C GLU A 86 5.78 18.15 -1.20
N LEU A 87 6.51 17.46 -2.07
CA LEU A 87 7.55 16.50 -1.70
C LEU A 87 8.85 17.25 -1.47
N ASN A 88 9.42 17.08 -0.28
CA ASN A 88 10.60 17.80 0.16
C ASN A 88 11.67 16.80 0.62
N PRO A 89 12.50 16.25 -0.28
CA PRO A 89 13.52 15.27 0.07
C PRO A 89 14.39 15.71 1.25
N GLY A 90 14.53 14.83 2.23
CA GLY A 90 15.29 15.11 3.47
C GLY A 90 14.59 16.04 4.47
N LYS A 91 13.38 16.49 4.19
CA LYS A 91 12.55 17.32 5.08
C LYS A 91 11.13 16.72 5.18
N ALA A 92 10.30 17.31 6.03
CA ALA A 92 8.90 16.91 6.12
C ALA A 92 8.12 17.41 4.89
N ASN A 93 7.34 16.52 4.26
CA ASN A 93 6.42 16.89 3.19
C ASN A 93 5.32 17.83 3.70
N ARG A 94 4.76 18.63 2.79
CA ARG A 94 3.72 19.61 3.10
C ARG A 94 2.46 19.28 2.33
N ALA A 95 1.31 19.53 2.95
CA ALA A 95 0.02 19.24 2.34
C ALA A 95 -0.94 20.42 2.45
N ARG A 96 -1.85 20.56 1.48
CA ARG A 96 -2.94 21.52 1.50
C ARG A 96 -4.21 20.89 0.94
N ILE A 97 -5.37 21.33 1.44
CA ILE A 97 -6.68 20.93 0.96
C ILE A 97 -7.45 22.21 0.59
N ASN A 98 -8.04 22.29 -0.60
CA ASN A 98 -8.84 23.45 -1.06
C ASN A 98 -8.11 24.80 -0.98
N ARG A 99 -6.80 24.82 -1.25
CA ARG A 99 -5.94 26.03 -1.17
C ARG A 99 -5.92 26.69 0.22
N SER A 100 -6.25 25.94 1.28
CA SER A 100 -6.18 26.40 2.67
C SER A 100 -4.75 26.53 3.20
N SER A 101 -4.62 26.93 4.47
CA SER A 101 -3.39 26.78 5.24
C SER A 101 -2.87 25.34 5.19
N GLN A 102 -1.55 25.19 5.42
CA GLN A 102 -0.89 23.90 5.45
C GLN A 102 -1.52 22.97 6.50
N VAL A 103 -1.78 21.72 6.10
CA VAL A 103 -2.24 20.62 6.97
C VAL A 103 -1.14 19.57 7.12
N ARG A 104 -1.34 18.57 8.00
CA ARG A 104 -0.39 17.45 8.09
C ARG A 104 -0.59 16.55 6.87
N PRO A 105 0.48 15.95 6.29
CA PRO A 105 0.35 15.06 5.14
C PRO A 105 -0.71 13.97 5.32
N ARG A 106 -0.75 13.31 6.49
CA ARG A 106 -1.75 12.27 6.79
C ARG A 106 -3.21 12.74 6.74
N ASP A 107 -3.47 14.05 6.86
CA ASP A 107 -4.83 14.60 6.80
C ASP A 107 -5.40 14.55 5.36
N VAL A 108 -4.59 14.27 4.33
CA VAL A 108 -5.06 14.05 2.94
C VAL A 108 -5.55 12.63 2.69
N LEU A 109 -5.17 11.67 3.54
CA LEU A 109 -5.49 10.26 3.35
C LEU A 109 -7.00 10.05 3.36
N GLY A 110 -7.48 9.28 2.39
CA GLY A 110 -8.90 8.99 2.20
C GLY A 110 -9.67 9.99 1.34
N ILE A 111 -9.08 11.14 0.97
CA ILE A 111 -9.66 12.05 -0.04
C ILE A 111 -9.51 11.45 -1.44
N VAL A 112 -8.29 11.02 -1.77
CA VAL A 112 -8.03 10.15 -2.92
C VAL A 112 -7.95 8.73 -2.39
N ARG A 113 -8.62 7.79 -3.07
CA ARG A 113 -8.53 6.35 -2.81
C ARG A 113 -8.23 5.66 -4.13
N THR A 114 -7.27 4.76 -4.11
CA THR A 114 -6.86 4.01 -5.30
C THR A 114 -6.71 2.54 -4.99
N VAL A 115 -6.94 1.69 -5.99
CA VAL A 115 -6.41 0.33 -6.00
C VAL A 115 -5.52 0.19 -7.21
N LEU A 116 -4.23 -0.07 -6.95
CA LEU A 116 -3.19 -0.20 -7.96
C LEU A 116 -2.94 -1.67 -8.27
N PHE A 117 -2.87 -1.97 -9.56
CA PHE A 117 -2.37 -3.19 -10.15
C PHE A 117 -1.07 -2.86 -10.87
N ALA A 118 0.05 -3.46 -10.46
CA ALA A 118 1.36 -3.19 -11.05
C ALA A 118 2.26 -4.45 -11.08
N PRO A 119 3.28 -4.52 -11.95
CA PRO A 119 4.34 -5.55 -11.97
C PRO A 119 4.86 -5.95 -10.59
N GLU A 120 5.01 -4.98 -9.69
CA GLU A 120 5.53 -5.17 -8.34
C GLU A 120 4.61 -6.02 -7.44
N ASP A 121 3.32 -6.19 -7.78
CA ASP A 121 2.38 -6.98 -7.00
C ASP A 121 2.75 -8.46 -6.91
N LEU A 122 3.59 -8.98 -7.81
CA LEU A 122 4.11 -10.33 -7.69
C LEU A 122 4.91 -10.53 -6.38
N ALA A 123 5.49 -9.46 -5.83
CA ALA A 123 6.19 -9.47 -4.55
C ALA A 123 5.24 -9.72 -3.37
N LEU A 124 3.94 -9.48 -3.52
CA LEU A 124 2.93 -9.82 -2.51
C LEU A 124 2.91 -11.33 -2.24
N VAL A 125 3.10 -12.13 -3.29
CA VAL A 125 3.09 -13.59 -3.22
C VAL A 125 4.48 -14.17 -3.01
N LYS A 126 5.46 -13.73 -3.81
CA LYS A 126 6.81 -14.31 -3.82
C LYS A 126 7.80 -13.62 -2.89
N GLY A 127 7.51 -12.38 -2.51
CA GLY A 127 8.38 -11.54 -1.71
C GLY A 127 8.37 -11.86 -0.22
N ASP A 128 8.99 -10.96 0.53
CA ASP A 128 9.20 -11.11 1.96
C ASP A 128 7.96 -10.68 2.77
N PRO A 129 7.86 -11.08 4.05
CA PRO A 129 6.74 -10.69 4.92
C PRO A 129 6.46 -9.18 4.97
N GLY A 130 7.47 -8.35 4.72
CA GLY A 130 7.34 -6.90 4.65
C GLY A 130 6.34 -6.43 3.59
N GLU A 131 6.29 -7.10 2.42
CA GLU A 131 5.38 -6.74 1.33
C GLU A 131 3.93 -6.98 1.70
N ARG A 132 3.64 -8.12 2.33
CA ARG A 132 2.29 -8.47 2.79
C ARG A 132 1.84 -7.60 3.96
N ARG A 133 2.74 -7.28 4.89
CA ARG A 133 2.45 -6.30 5.94
C ARG A 133 2.13 -4.93 5.37
N ARG A 134 2.91 -4.46 4.38
CA ARG A 134 2.66 -3.19 3.70
C ARG A 134 1.28 -3.18 3.03
N PHE A 135 0.96 -4.23 2.28
CA PHE A 135 -0.36 -4.41 1.66
C PHE A 135 -1.50 -4.31 2.70
N LEU A 136 -1.42 -5.05 3.81
CA LEU A 136 -2.43 -4.98 4.86
C LEU A 136 -2.54 -3.57 5.46
N ASP A 137 -1.41 -2.95 5.78
CA ASP A 137 -1.39 -1.64 6.44
C ASP A 137 -1.90 -0.51 5.52
N GLU A 138 -1.59 -0.58 4.23
CA GLU A 138 -2.11 0.33 3.20
C GLU A 138 -3.62 0.17 3.04
N LEU A 139 -4.12 -1.06 2.94
CA LEU A 139 -5.56 -1.31 2.81
C LEU A 139 -6.33 -0.92 4.06
N ILE A 140 -5.79 -1.18 5.25
CA ILE A 140 -6.35 -0.68 6.53
C ILE A 140 -6.43 0.85 6.52
N THR A 141 -5.38 1.52 6.04
CA THR A 141 -5.35 2.99 5.95
C THR A 141 -6.36 3.53 4.95
N ALA A 142 -6.53 2.87 3.80
CA ALA A 142 -7.52 3.24 2.79
C ALA A 142 -8.96 3.13 3.31
N ARG A 143 -9.25 2.09 4.11
CA ARG A 143 -10.54 1.93 4.80
C ARG A 143 -10.73 2.95 5.92
N SER A 144 -9.69 3.16 6.72
CA SER A 144 -9.71 3.93 7.96
C SER A 144 -8.48 4.83 8.08
N PRO A 145 -8.53 6.07 7.54
CA PRO A 145 -7.37 6.98 7.51
C PRO A 145 -6.74 7.27 8.88
N ARG A 146 -7.53 7.18 9.97
CA ARG A 146 -7.01 7.33 11.35
C ARG A 146 -5.92 6.31 11.70
N MET A 147 -5.93 5.13 11.07
CA MET A 147 -4.96 4.06 11.32
C MET A 147 -3.54 4.42 10.88
N ALA A 148 -3.37 5.39 9.98
CA ALA A 148 -2.06 5.94 9.68
C ALA A 148 -1.40 6.55 10.94
N GLY A 149 -2.18 7.16 11.83
CA GLY A 149 -1.70 7.68 13.11
C GLY A 149 -1.20 6.56 14.03
N VAL A 150 -2.01 5.50 14.20
CA VAL A 150 -1.67 4.33 15.02
C VAL A 150 -0.39 3.66 14.50
N ARG A 151 -0.27 3.49 13.18
CA ARG A 151 0.94 2.94 12.55
C ARG A 151 2.17 3.81 12.83
N SER A 152 2.08 5.12 12.62
CA SER A 152 3.18 6.03 12.92
C SER A 152 3.58 6.02 14.39
N ASP A 153 2.62 5.93 15.31
CA ASP A 153 2.91 5.82 16.74
C ASP A 153 3.60 4.50 17.09
N TYR A 154 3.13 3.38 16.52
CA TYR A 154 3.78 2.09 16.67
C TYR A 154 5.23 2.10 16.18
N GLU A 155 5.48 2.61 14.97
CA GLU A 155 6.82 2.71 14.38
C GLU A 155 7.74 3.61 15.21
N ARG A 156 7.23 4.75 15.72
CA ARG A 156 7.96 5.66 16.58
C ARG A 156 8.35 4.98 17.89
N VAL A 157 7.40 4.32 18.56
CA VAL A 157 7.64 3.59 19.80
C VAL A 157 8.64 2.45 19.59
N LEU A 158 8.47 1.67 18.53
CA LEU A 158 9.40 0.60 18.13
C LEU A 158 10.82 1.12 17.92
N LYS A 159 10.97 2.27 17.25
CA LYS A 159 12.27 2.91 17.03
C LYS A 159 12.93 3.33 18.36
N GLN A 160 12.18 3.97 19.26
CA GLN A 160 12.69 4.38 20.57
C GLN A 160 13.11 3.18 21.41
N ARG A 161 12.26 2.15 21.47
CA ARG A 161 12.55 0.89 22.15
C ARG A 161 13.80 0.21 21.61
N ASN A 162 13.94 0.10 20.29
CA ASN A 162 15.11 -0.48 19.65
C ASN A 162 16.40 0.31 19.93
N THR A 163 16.34 1.63 20.04
CA THR A 163 17.49 2.44 20.48
C THR A 163 17.93 2.05 21.89
N LEU A 164 16.99 1.93 22.83
CA LEU A 164 17.29 1.52 24.21
C LEU A 164 17.87 0.10 24.28
N LEU A 165 17.30 -0.84 23.52
CA LEU A 165 17.83 -2.21 23.44
C LEU A 165 19.26 -2.23 22.91
N LYS A 166 19.58 -1.45 21.87
CA LYS A 166 20.96 -1.35 21.35
C LYS A 166 21.93 -0.81 22.40
N THR A 167 21.53 0.24 23.12
CA THR A 167 22.37 0.80 24.20
C THR A 167 22.58 -0.21 25.33
N ALA A 168 21.53 -0.93 25.74
CA ALA A 168 21.63 -1.97 26.76
C ALA A 168 22.51 -3.16 26.31
N ALA A 169 22.42 -3.56 25.03
CA ALA A 169 23.26 -4.60 24.44
C ALA A 169 24.75 -4.23 24.52
N LEU A 170 25.10 -2.99 24.15
CA LEU A 170 26.47 -2.47 24.20
C LEU A 170 27.01 -2.39 25.63
N ALA A 171 26.19 -1.93 26.58
CA ALA A 171 26.59 -1.83 27.98
C ALA A 171 26.94 -3.21 28.59
N ARG A 172 26.16 -4.26 28.29
CA ARG A 172 26.49 -5.64 28.71
C ARG A 172 27.81 -6.14 28.13
N ARG A 173 28.05 -5.90 26.83
CA ARG A 173 29.26 -6.37 26.15
C ARG A 173 30.54 -5.76 26.72
N HIS A 174 30.46 -4.54 27.23
CA HIS A 174 31.60 -3.83 27.82
C HIS A 174 31.73 -3.98 29.34
N GLY A 175 31.01 -4.93 29.96
CA GLY A 175 31.06 -5.16 31.42
C GLY A 175 30.54 -3.97 32.24
N GLY A 176 29.75 -3.09 31.61
CA GLY A 176 29.19 -1.90 32.24
C GLY A 176 28.08 -2.25 33.24
N ARG A 177 27.79 -1.29 34.13
CA ARG A 177 26.74 -1.37 35.16
C ARG A 177 25.37 -1.68 34.52
N THR A 178 24.57 -2.51 35.18
CA THR A 178 23.19 -2.82 34.78
C THR A 178 22.42 -1.52 34.57
N MET A 179 22.03 -1.23 33.34
CA MET A 179 21.19 -0.07 33.01
C MET A 179 19.83 -0.20 33.71
N ASP A 180 19.26 0.93 34.13
CA ASP A 180 17.88 0.95 34.60
C ASP A 180 16.93 0.64 33.43
N LEU A 181 16.35 -0.56 33.47
CA LEU A 181 15.43 -1.06 32.44
C LEU A 181 13.98 -0.66 32.71
N SER A 182 13.68 0.10 33.76
CA SER A 182 12.32 0.58 34.07
C SER A 182 11.70 1.38 32.92
N THR A 183 12.54 2.07 32.14
CA THR A 183 12.11 2.78 30.95
C THR A 183 11.63 1.84 29.84
N LEU A 184 12.15 0.61 29.74
CA LEU A 184 11.67 -0.39 28.77
C LEU A 184 10.25 -0.83 29.08
N ASP A 185 9.85 -0.91 30.36
CA ASP A 185 8.49 -1.32 30.74
C ASP A 185 7.44 -0.34 30.20
N VAL A 186 7.74 0.96 30.21
CA VAL A 186 6.87 2.00 29.64
C VAL A 186 6.77 1.87 28.12
N TRP A 187 7.90 1.60 27.45
CA TRP A 187 7.89 1.38 26.00
C TRP A 187 7.20 0.08 25.60
N ASP A 188 7.27 -0.97 26.42
CA ASP A 188 6.55 -2.23 26.22
C ASP A 188 5.04 -1.98 26.23
N GLN A 189 4.52 -1.24 27.23
CA GLN A 189 3.11 -0.88 27.29
C GLN A 189 2.66 -0.07 26.06
N HIS A 190 3.43 0.95 25.66
CA HIS A 190 3.11 1.74 24.47
C HIS A 190 3.15 0.91 23.19
N LEU A 191 4.14 0.01 23.06
CA LEU A 191 4.29 -0.86 21.90
C LEU A 191 3.15 -1.86 21.82
N ALA A 192 2.82 -2.52 22.93
CA ALA A 192 1.73 -3.48 23.01
C ALA A 192 0.39 -2.81 22.74
N ARG A 193 0.14 -1.60 23.25
CA ARG A 193 -1.15 -0.89 23.04
C ARG A 193 -1.38 -0.56 21.57
N ALA A 194 -0.40 0.06 20.91
CA ALA A 194 -0.51 0.37 19.48
C ALA A 194 -0.45 -0.90 18.62
N GLY A 195 0.33 -1.90 19.05
CA GLY A 195 0.46 -3.19 18.38
C GLY A 195 -0.86 -3.98 18.38
N ALA A 196 -1.57 -4.01 19.51
CA ALA A 196 -2.86 -4.66 19.64
C ALA A 196 -3.92 -4.02 18.74
N GLU A 197 -3.92 -2.69 18.61
CA GLU A 197 -4.84 -2.00 17.70
C GLU A 197 -4.55 -2.33 16.23
N LEU A 198 -3.28 -2.34 15.81
CA LEU A 198 -2.89 -2.75 14.45
C LEU A 198 -3.23 -4.22 14.18
N LEU A 199 -2.92 -5.10 15.12
CA LEU A 199 -3.17 -6.54 14.99
C LEU A 199 -4.66 -6.83 14.84
N ALA A 200 -5.50 -6.23 15.68
CA ALA A 200 -6.95 -6.37 15.57
C ALA A 200 -7.46 -5.96 14.18
N GLN A 201 -7.00 -4.82 13.64
CA GLN A 201 -7.41 -4.36 12.31
C GLN A 201 -6.89 -5.26 11.18
N ARG A 202 -5.72 -5.88 11.33
CA ARG A 202 -5.22 -6.87 10.36
C ARG A 202 -6.06 -8.14 10.36
N LEU A 203 -6.41 -8.68 11.52
CA LEU A 203 -7.25 -9.86 11.62
C LEU A 203 -8.66 -9.59 11.04
N ASP A 204 -9.26 -8.45 11.40
CA ASP A 204 -10.54 -8.00 10.84
C ASP A 204 -10.48 -7.86 9.31
N LEU A 205 -9.39 -7.27 8.80
CA LEU A 205 -9.20 -7.11 7.36
C LEU A 205 -9.06 -8.45 6.66
N ILE A 206 -8.23 -9.37 7.18
CA ILE A 206 -8.00 -10.69 6.58
C ILE A 206 -9.31 -11.46 6.48
N ALA A 207 -10.13 -11.46 7.54
CA ALA A 207 -11.44 -12.10 7.54
C ALA A 207 -12.38 -11.47 6.49
N ALA A 208 -12.32 -10.16 6.29
CA ALA A 208 -13.16 -9.47 5.30
C ALA A 208 -12.71 -9.72 3.84
N ILE A 209 -11.40 -9.74 3.58
CA ILE A 209 -10.87 -9.90 2.21
C ILE A 209 -10.81 -11.35 1.74
N HIS A 210 -10.69 -12.32 2.65
CA HIS A 210 -10.56 -13.74 2.30
C HIS A 210 -11.64 -14.24 1.34
N PRO A 211 -12.95 -14.09 1.61
CA PRO A 211 -13.99 -14.56 0.67
C PRO A 211 -14.00 -13.80 -0.66
N LEU A 212 -13.59 -12.52 -0.66
CA LEU A 212 -13.50 -11.72 -1.88
C LEU A 212 -12.30 -12.14 -2.74
N ALA A 213 -11.17 -12.45 -2.10
CA ALA A 213 -9.97 -12.94 -2.78
C ALA A 213 -10.18 -14.32 -3.38
N ASP A 214 -10.87 -15.22 -2.68
CA ASP A 214 -11.21 -16.55 -3.19
C ASP A 214 -12.09 -16.46 -4.43
N LYS A 215 -13.15 -15.65 -4.36
CA LYS A 215 -14.03 -15.39 -5.50
C LYS A 215 -13.28 -14.77 -6.68
N ALA A 216 -12.45 -13.75 -6.44
CA ALA A 216 -11.70 -13.07 -7.50
C ALA A 216 -10.68 -14.02 -8.15
N TYR A 217 -10.04 -14.89 -7.37
CA TYR A 217 -9.11 -15.88 -7.88
C TYR A 217 -9.81 -16.89 -8.80
N GLU A 218 -10.95 -17.44 -8.37
CA GLU A 218 -11.72 -18.38 -9.20
C GLU A 218 -12.20 -17.74 -10.51
N GLN A 219 -12.52 -16.45 -10.52
CA GLN A 219 -12.88 -15.72 -11.75
C GLN A 219 -11.69 -15.54 -12.71
N LEU A 220 -10.48 -15.31 -12.18
CA LEU A 220 -9.26 -15.10 -12.97
C LEU A 220 -8.63 -16.41 -13.46
N ALA A 221 -8.60 -17.43 -12.61
CA ALA A 221 -7.97 -18.72 -12.87
C ALA A 221 -8.87 -19.89 -12.43
N PRO A 222 -9.99 -20.15 -13.16
CA PRO A 222 -10.93 -21.21 -12.81
C PRO A 222 -10.26 -22.57 -12.65
N GLY A 223 -10.57 -23.28 -11.56
CA GLY A 223 -10.00 -24.60 -11.27
C GLY A 223 -8.59 -24.57 -10.66
N GLY A 224 -8.05 -23.39 -10.31
CA GLY A 224 -6.76 -23.26 -9.63
C GLY A 224 -6.78 -23.64 -8.13
N GLY A 225 -7.95 -23.97 -7.58
CA GLY A 225 -8.15 -24.32 -6.18
C GLY A 225 -8.41 -23.12 -5.27
N PRO A 226 -8.90 -23.35 -4.04
CA PRO A 226 -9.27 -22.28 -3.13
C PRO A 226 -8.03 -21.53 -2.62
N VAL A 227 -8.18 -20.23 -2.37
CA VAL A 227 -7.14 -19.44 -1.71
C VAL A 227 -7.37 -19.44 -0.20
N ALA A 228 -6.28 -19.46 0.58
CA ALA A 228 -6.36 -19.29 2.03
C ALA A 228 -5.38 -18.23 2.52
N LEU A 229 -5.83 -17.44 3.49
CA LEU A 229 -5.10 -16.32 4.09
C LEU A 229 -4.93 -16.58 5.59
N ASP A 230 -3.77 -17.09 6.00
CA ASP A 230 -3.50 -17.41 7.40
C ASP A 230 -2.60 -16.34 8.04
N TYR A 231 -2.98 -15.83 9.21
CA TYR A 231 -2.13 -14.91 9.96
C TYR A 231 -1.13 -15.68 10.83
N LYS A 232 0.16 -15.36 10.70
CA LYS A 232 1.23 -15.90 11.53
C LYS A 232 1.75 -14.81 12.48
N PRO A 233 1.25 -14.75 13.72
CA PRO A 233 1.72 -13.77 14.70
C PRO A 233 3.08 -14.17 15.29
N SER A 234 3.84 -13.17 15.72
CA SER A 234 5.08 -13.33 16.50
C SER A 234 4.82 -13.64 17.98
N ALA A 235 3.64 -13.29 18.48
CA ALA A 235 3.12 -13.72 19.77
C ALA A 235 1.93 -14.67 19.51
N PRO A 236 2.11 -16.00 19.51
CA PRO A 236 1.02 -16.96 19.31
C PRO A 236 0.13 -17.05 20.56
N GLY A 237 -1.14 -17.42 20.37
CA GLY A 237 -2.14 -17.50 21.44
C GLY A 237 -3.55 -17.22 20.93
N GLU A 238 -4.54 -17.52 21.76
CA GLU A 238 -5.95 -17.26 21.48
C GLU A 238 -6.34 -15.91 22.09
N ALA A 239 -6.65 -14.94 21.23
CA ALA A 239 -7.08 -13.62 21.64
C ALA A 239 -8.29 -13.19 20.81
N HIS A 240 -9.31 -12.67 21.48
CA HIS A 240 -10.60 -12.34 20.86
C HIS A 240 -10.90 -10.85 20.93
N THR A 241 -10.26 -10.13 21.85
CA THR A 241 -10.43 -8.69 22.03
C THR A 241 -9.09 -7.95 21.91
N ARG A 242 -9.17 -6.62 21.74
CA ARG A 242 -7.98 -5.76 21.75
C ARG A 242 -7.22 -5.80 23.07
N GLU A 243 -7.92 -6.05 24.18
CA GLU A 243 -7.30 -6.16 25.50
C GLU A 243 -6.57 -7.51 25.63
N ASP A 244 -7.17 -8.61 25.14
CA ASP A 244 -6.49 -9.91 25.09
C ASP A 244 -5.21 -9.84 24.25
N LEU A 245 -5.27 -9.18 23.08
CA LEU A 245 -4.10 -8.96 22.22
C LEU A 245 -3.03 -8.11 22.92
N PHE A 246 -3.43 -7.12 23.72
CA PHE A 246 -2.51 -6.31 24.50
C PHE A 246 -1.78 -7.16 25.55
N GLU A 247 -2.52 -7.92 26.36
CA GLU A 247 -1.97 -8.79 27.40
C GLU A 247 -1.05 -9.87 26.80
N GLN A 248 -1.46 -10.45 25.67
CA GLN A 248 -0.66 -11.42 24.93
C GLN A 248 0.66 -10.83 24.43
N LEU A 249 0.64 -9.61 23.87
CA LEU A 249 1.86 -8.92 23.45
C LEU A 249 2.75 -8.57 24.65
N MET A 250 2.17 -8.14 25.76
CA MET A 250 2.91 -7.84 26.99
C MET A 250 3.62 -9.07 27.55
N ALA A 251 2.92 -10.21 27.63
CA ALA A 251 3.51 -11.48 28.05
C ALA A 251 4.65 -11.91 27.13
N ALA A 252 4.43 -11.88 25.81
CA ALA A 252 5.44 -12.27 24.83
C ALA A 252 6.67 -11.33 24.85
N LEU A 253 6.49 -10.02 25.06
CA LEU A 253 7.59 -9.06 25.23
C LEU A 253 8.40 -9.35 26.50
N ALA A 254 7.75 -9.70 27.60
CA ALA A 254 8.41 -10.07 28.84
C ALA A 254 9.28 -11.34 28.66
N ASP A 255 8.74 -12.36 28.00
CA ASP A 255 9.45 -13.61 27.71
C ASP A 255 10.65 -13.40 26.77
N ALA A 256 10.49 -12.57 25.74
CA ALA A 256 11.53 -12.29 24.76
C ALA A 256 12.63 -11.33 25.27
N ARG A 257 12.39 -10.62 26.38
CA ARG A 257 13.23 -9.51 26.87
C ARG A 257 14.73 -9.83 26.92
N LYS A 258 15.11 -10.99 27.45
CA LYS A 258 16.53 -11.38 27.57
C LYS A 258 17.20 -11.43 26.19
N GLN A 259 16.52 -12.05 25.22
CA GLN A 259 16.99 -12.23 23.85
C GLN A 259 16.98 -10.91 23.08
N GLU A 260 15.96 -10.07 23.29
CA GLU A 260 15.87 -8.75 22.65
C GLU A 260 17.00 -7.81 23.08
N ILE A 261 17.36 -7.81 24.38
CA ILE A 261 18.50 -7.02 24.86
C ILE A 261 19.82 -7.58 24.32
N GLU A 262 19.97 -8.90 24.24
CA GLU A 262 21.19 -9.50 23.68
C GLU A 262 21.39 -9.12 22.20
N ARG A 263 20.30 -9.12 21.42
CA ARG A 263 20.29 -8.81 19.99
C ARG A 263 20.21 -7.32 19.69
N GLY A 264 19.83 -6.49 20.67
CA GLY A 264 19.60 -5.05 20.47
C GLY A 264 18.43 -4.75 19.53
N VAL A 265 17.40 -5.62 19.49
CA VAL A 265 16.25 -5.45 18.60
C VAL A 265 15.01 -6.13 19.18
N THR A 266 13.85 -5.52 18.93
CA THR A 266 12.54 -6.08 19.24
C THR A 266 12.23 -7.27 18.32
N LEU A 267 11.75 -8.36 18.90
CA LEU A 267 11.43 -9.63 18.27
C LEU A 267 9.92 -9.95 18.30
N VAL A 268 9.14 -9.19 19.07
CA VAL A 268 7.70 -9.41 19.27
C VAL A 268 6.89 -8.21 18.80
N GLY A 269 5.79 -8.49 18.09
CA GLY A 269 4.76 -7.55 17.69
C GLY A 269 4.53 -7.49 16.17
N PRO A 270 3.50 -6.72 15.72
CA PRO A 270 3.05 -6.71 14.31
C PRO A 270 4.11 -6.45 13.24
N HIS A 271 5.25 -5.85 13.56
CA HIS A 271 6.36 -5.68 12.61
C HIS A 271 7.11 -6.98 12.29
N ARG A 272 6.89 -8.05 13.05
CA ARG A 272 7.51 -9.38 12.87
C ARG A 272 6.54 -10.43 12.32
N ASP A 273 5.25 -10.13 12.32
CA ASP A 273 4.19 -11.04 11.89
C ASP A 273 4.19 -11.22 10.36
N ASP A 274 3.51 -12.26 9.88
CA ASP A 274 3.37 -12.54 8.45
C ASP A 274 1.95 -12.94 8.08
N LEU A 275 1.57 -12.67 6.83
CA LEU A 275 0.37 -13.23 6.21
C LEU A 275 0.83 -14.41 5.32
N LEU A 276 0.40 -15.62 5.62
CA LEU A 276 0.71 -16.78 4.81
C LEU A 276 -0.37 -16.97 3.76
N LEU A 277 0.06 -16.97 2.50
CA LEU A 277 -0.82 -17.21 1.35
C LEU A 277 -0.71 -18.69 0.99
N LYS A 278 -1.85 -19.37 0.89
CA LYS A 278 -1.95 -20.75 0.41
C LYS A 278 -2.86 -20.83 -0.80
N LEU A 279 -2.54 -21.76 -1.70
CA LEU A 279 -3.36 -22.17 -2.82
C LEU A 279 -3.64 -23.68 -2.69
N GLY A 280 -4.91 -24.04 -2.52
CA GLY A 280 -5.29 -25.36 -2.03
C GLY A 280 -4.66 -25.64 -0.67
N GLN A 281 -3.89 -26.72 -0.56
CA GLN A 281 -3.21 -27.12 0.68
C GLN A 281 -1.76 -26.61 0.77
N LEU A 282 -1.21 -26.05 -0.31
CA LEU A 282 0.21 -25.72 -0.40
C LEU A 282 0.45 -24.22 -0.18
N PRO A 283 1.58 -23.83 0.43
CA PRO A 283 2.00 -22.42 0.45
C PRO A 283 2.15 -21.89 -0.98
N ALA A 284 1.60 -20.71 -1.27
CA ALA A 284 1.74 -20.11 -2.61
C ALA A 284 3.21 -19.75 -2.90
N LYS A 285 3.92 -19.17 -1.93
CA LYS A 285 5.35 -18.87 -2.05
C LYS A 285 6.15 -20.17 -2.23
N GLY A 286 6.82 -20.29 -3.37
CA GLY A 286 7.71 -21.42 -3.70
C GLY A 286 7.03 -22.60 -4.40
N TYR A 287 5.71 -22.72 -4.36
CA TYR A 287 4.98 -23.82 -5.01
C TYR A 287 4.04 -23.37 -6.11
N ALA A 288 3.42 -22.18 -6.01
CA ALA A 288 2.59 -21.65 -7.07
C ALA A 288 3.43 -21.34 -8.31
N SER A 289 2.93 -21.74 -9.48
CA SER A 289 3.49 -21.36 -10.78
C SER A 289 3.48 -19.84 -10.95
N HIS A 290 4.18 -19.36 -12.00
CA HIS A 290 4.22 -17.94 -12.30
C HIS A 290 2.82 -17.35 -12.56
N GLY A 291 1.99 -18.04 -13.35
CA GLY A 291 0.62 -17.60 -13.65
C GLY A 291 -0.33 -17.66 -12.46
N GLU A 292 -0.20 -18.67 -11.58
CA GLU A 292 -0.97 -18.75 -10.33
C GLU A 292 -0.58 -17.64 -9.37
N SER A 293 0.72 -17.35 -9.23
CA SER A 293 1.20 -16.26 -8.39
C SER A 293 0.65 -14.90 -8.84
N TRP A 294 0.64 -14.66 -10.16
CA TRP A 294 0.02 -13.47 -10.74
C TRP A 294 -1.48 -13.40 -10.47
N SER A 295 -2.20 -14.49 -10.73
CA SER A 295 -3.65 -14.56 -10.48
C SER A 295 -3.98 -14.32 -9.01
N TYR A 296 -3.16 -14.80 -8.09
CA TYR A 296 -3.31 -14.57 -6.66
C TYR A 296 -3.09 -13.11 -6.28
N ALA A 297 -2.02 -12.49 -6.79
CA ALA A 297 -1.74 -11.08 -6.55
C ALA A 297 -2.87 -10.18 -7.06
N LEU A 298 -3.35 -10.43 -8.30
CA LEU A 298 -4.50 -9.75 -8.88
C LEU A 298 -5.78 -9.98 -8.06
N ALA A 299 -6.02 -11.20 -7.60
CA ALA A 299 -7.18 -11.54 -6.78
C ALA A 299 -7.20 -10.75 -5.46
N LEU A 300 -6.04 -10.58 -4.81
CA LEU A 300 -5.92 -9.76 -3.60
C LEU A 300 -6.23 -8.27 -3.89
N ARG A 301 -5.79 -7.74 -5.03
CA ARG A 301 -6.11 -6.36 -5.45
C ARG A 301 -7.58 -6.18 -5.83
N LEU A 302 -8.18 -7.12 -6.56
CA LEU A 302 -9.62 -7.12 -6.86
C LEU A 302 -10.45 -7.23 -5.57
N ALA A 303 -10.05 -8.09 -4.62
CA ALA A 303 -10.70 -8.17 -3.32
C ALA A 303 -10.62 -6.86 -2.54
N SER A 304 -9.47 -6.17 -2.62
CA SER A 304 -9.29 -4.84 -2.02
C SER A 304 -10.23 -3.81 -2.65
N TYR A 305 -10.37 -3.85 -3.97
CA TYR A 305 -11.29 -3.00 -4.72
C TYR A 305 -12.75 -3.23 -4.30
N ASP A 306 -13.20 -4.47 -4.34
CA ASP A 306 -14.57 -4.85 -3.99
C ASP A 306 -14.90 -4.49 -2.53
N LEU A 307 -13.95 -4.70 -1.61
CA LEU A 307 -14.11 -4.31 -0.21
C LEU A 307 -14.31 -2.79 -0.07
N LEU A 308 -13.43 -1.99 -0.66
CA LEU A 308 -13.49 -0.52 -0.58
C LEU A 308 -14.75 0.03 -1.25
N ARG A 309 -15.16 -0.58 -2.38
CA ARG A 309 -16.38 -0.25 -3.10
C ARG A 309 -17.62 -0.51 -2.26
N ALA A 310 -17.70 -1.66 -1.60
CA ALA A 310 -18.81 -2.02 -0.72
C ALA A 310 -18.96 -1.07 0.49
N GLU A 311 -17.86 -0.47 0.94
CA GLU A 311 -17.85 0.50 2.05
C GLU A 311 -18.19 1.94 1.61
N GLY A 312 -18.53 2.15 0.33
CA GLY A 312 -19.28 3.32 -0.15
C GLY A 312 -18.54 4.23 -1.12
N ASN A 313 -17.21 4.35 -1.02
CA ASN A 313 -16.44 5.21 -1.92
C ASN A 313 -15.61 4.36 -2.86
N GLU A 314 -16.17 4.09 -4.04
CA GLU A 314 -15.48 3.41 -5.12
C GLU A 314 -14.14 4.11 -5.41
N PRO A 315 -13.00 3.40 -5.22
CA PRO A 315 -11.68 3.96 -5.44
C PRO A 315 -11.36 4.02 -6.93
N VAL A 316 -10.43 4.89 -7.31
CA VAL A 316 -9.90 4.91 -8.68
C VAL A 316 -9.09 3.64 -8.92
N LEU A 317 -9.44 2.89 -9.96
CA LEU A 317 -8.67 1.72 -10.39
C LEU A 317 -7.47 2.18 -11.21
N VAL A 318 -6.30 1.63 -10.92
CA VAL A 318 -5.06 1.93 -11.64
C VAL A 318 -4.44 0.64 -12.13
N LEU A 319 -4.21 0.52 -13.43
CA LEU A 319 -3.57 -0.61 -14.09
C LEU A 319 -2.29 -0.11 -14.75
N ASP A 320 -1.16 -0.27 -14.06
CA ASP A 320 0.16 0.23 -14.47
C ASP A 320 0.92 -0.89 -15.18
N ASP A 321 0.92 -0.90 -16.52
CA ASP A 321 1.62 -1.85 -17.39
C ASP A 321 1.34 -3.35 -17.09
N VAL A 322 0.24 -3.65 -16.41
CA VAL A 322 -0.08 -5.01 -15.94
C VAL A 322 -0.47 -5.97 -17.07
N PHE A 323 -1.02 -5.48 -18.18
CA PHE A 323 -1.52 -6.34 -19.25
C PHE A 323 -0.43 -7.05 -20.03
N ALA A 324 0.78 -6.49 -20.07
CA ALA A 324 1.94 -7.12 -20.70
C ALA A 324 2.40 -8.39 -19.97
N GLU A 325 2.09 -8.52 -18.69
CA GLU A 325 2.50 -9.64 -17.83
C GLU A 325 1.50 -10.83 -17.84
N LEU A 326 0.34 -10.64 -18.48
CA LEU A 326 -0.76 -11.61 -18.46
C LEU A 326 -0.96 -12.29 -19.81
N ASP A 327 -1.28 -13.59 -19.77
CA ASP A 327 -1.80 -14.28 -20.95
C ASP A 327 -3.16 -13.72 -21.38
N SER A 328 -3.55 -14.01 -22.62
CA SER A 328 -4.75 -13.45 -23.25
C SER A 328 -6.02 -13.69 -22.43
N ARG A 329 -6.21 -14.90 -21.89
CA ARG A 329 -7.40 -15.24 -21.11
C ARG A 329 -7.47 -14.44 -19.81
N ARG A 330 -6.35 -14.34 -19.07
CA ARG A 330 -6.31 -13.56 -17.82
C ARG A 330 -6.46 -12.07 -18.07
N ARG A 331 -5.85 -11.57 -19.15
CA ARG A 331 -5.95 -10.18 -19.60
C ARG A 331 -7.41 -9.79 -19.87
N GLU A 332 -8.13 -10.60 -20.64
CA GLU A 332 -9.56 -10.40 -20.92
C GLU A 332 -10.41 -10.42 -19.65
N ARG A 333 -10.21 -11.42 -18.77
CA ARG A 333 -10.95 -11.52 -17.51
C ARG A 333 -10.71 -10.34 -16.57
N LEU A 334 -9.46 -9.92 -16.39
CA LEU A 334 -9.15 -8.75 -15.59
C LEU A 334 -9.85 -7.51 -16.16
N ALA A 335 -9.78 -7.32 -17.47
CA ALA A 335 -10.41 -6.18 -18.13
C ALA A 335 -11.94 -6.17 -17.98
N GLU A 336 -12.61 -7.33 -18.12
CA GLU A 336 -14.05 -7.46 -17.88
C GLU A 336 -14.43 -7.10 -16.43
N LEU A 337 -13.62 -7.51 -15.45
CA LEU A 337 -13.89 -7.26 -14.03
C LEU A 337 -13.70 -5.79 -13.65
N VAL A 338 -12.73 -5.10 -14.26
CA VAL A 338 -12.41 -3.70 -13.92
C VAL A 338 -13.14 -2.66 -14.77
N ALA A 339 -13.60 -3.01 -15.97
CA ALA A 339 -14.27 -2.09 -16.89
C ALA A 339 -15.49 -1.34 -16.30
N PRO A 340 -16.31 -1.94 -15.41
CA PRO A 340 -17.44 -1.24 -14.80
C PRO A 340 -17.05 -0.18 -13.75
N GLY A 341 -15.77 -0.01 -13.44
CA GLY A 341 -15.30 0.94 -12.42
C GLY A 341 -15.63 2.40 -12.78
N GLU A 342 -15.97 3.21 -11.76
CA GLU A 342 -16.31 4.63 -11.95
C GLU A 342 -15.17 5.42 -12.61
N GLN A 343 -13.92 5.07 -12.32
CA GLN A 343 -12.75 5.58 -13.02
C GLN A 343 -11.63 4.54 -13.05
N VAL A 344 -11.10 4.30 -14.24
CA VAL A 344 -10.03 3.32 -14.49
C VAL A 344 -8.92 4.01 -15.26
N LEU A 345 -7.72 4.07 -14.68
CA LEU A 345 -6.52 4.62 -15.30
C LEU A 345 -5.63 3.47 -15.74
N VAL A 346 -5.32 3.39 -17.03
CA VAL A 346 -4.50 2.33 -17.61
C VAL A 346 -3.23 2.93 -18.18
N THR A 347 -2.08 2.27 -18.00
CA THR A 347 -0.88 2.55 -18.79
C THR A 347 -0.57 1.36 -19.69
N ALA A 348 -0.12 1.64 -20.90
CA ALA A 348 0.36 0.63 -21.82
C ALA A 348 1.46 1.17 -22.73
N ALA A 349 2.41 0.31 -23.08
CA ALA A 349 3.46 0.65 -24.04
C ALA A 349 2.90 0.76 -25.47
N VAL A 350 1.98 -0.13 -25.81
CA VAL A 350 1.33 -0.28 -27.11
C VAL A 350 -0.18 -0.25 -26.88
N ASP A 351 -0.94 0.46 -27.73
CA ASP A 351 -2.40 0.57 -27.57
C ASP A 351 -3.09 -0.81 -27.69
N ASP A 352 -2.58 -1.68 -28.57
CA ASP A 352 -3.10 -3.04 -28.80
C ASP A 352 -2.99 -3.95 -27.56
N ASP A 353 -2.16 -3.62 -26.58
CA ASP A 353 -2.10 -4.36 -25.31
C ASP A 353 -3.28 -4.06 -24.39
N VAL A 354 -3.99 -2.94 -24.61
CA VAL A 354 -5.17 -2.54 -23.85
C VAL A 354 -6.39 -3.28 -24.40
N PRO A 355 -7.05 -4.15 -23.60
CA PRO A 355 -8.22 -4.90 -24.08
C PRO A 355 -9.35 -3.97 -24.55
N HIS A 356 -10.02 -4.34 -25.64
CA HIS A 356 -11.08 -3.52 -26.25
C HIS A 356 -12.23 -3.17 -25.30
N VAL A 357 -12.53 -4.02 -24.31
CA VAL A 357 -13.55 -3.73 -23.29
C VAL A 357 -13.20 -2.50 -22.44
N LEU A 358 -11.93 -2.12 -22.36
CA LEU A 358 -11.42 -0.89 -21.74
C LEU A 358 -11.41 0.26 -22.76
N ALA A 359 -12.54 0.48 -23.41
CA ALA A 359 -12.78 1.60 -24.29
C ALA A 359 -13.00 2.88 -23.45
N GLY A 360 -12.38 3.99 -23.88
CA GLY A 360 -12.47 5.26 -23.17
C GLY A 360 -11.50 6.30 -23.71
N ALA A 361 -11.21 7.33 -22.93
CA ALA A 361 -10.27 8.37 -23.33
C ALA A 361 -8.86 7.78 -23.57
N ARG A 362 -8.15 8.33 -24.54
CA ARG A 362 -6.76 7.97 -24.84
C ARG A 362 -5.87 9.21 -24.73
N TYR A 363 -4.70 9.01 -24.13
CA TYR A 363 -3.65 10.01 -24.05
C TYR A 363 -2.37 9.45 -24.63
N ALA A 364 -1.82 10.11 -25.64
CA ALA A 364 -0.47 9.87 -26.10
C ALA A 364 0.53 10.49 -25.12
N VAL A 365 1.52 9.70 -24.68
CA VAL A 365 2.57 10.13 -23.75
C VAL A 365 3.93 10.01 -24.41
N SER A 366 4.59 11.14 -24.62
CA SER A 366 5.89 11.23 -25.29
C SER A 366 6.64 12.47 -24.85
N GLU A 367 7.95 12.34 -24.61
CA GLU A 367 8.86 13.48 -24.39
C GLU A 367 8.41 14.46 -23.27
N GLY A 368 7.71 13.93 -22.26
CA GLY A 368 7.19 14.72 -21.15
C GLY A 368 5.88 15.48 -21.45
N THR A 369 5.26 15.26 -22.61
CA THR A 369 3.90 15.74 -22.92
C THR A 369 2.86 14.63 -22.74
N VAL A 370 1.61 15.05 -22.54
CA VAL A 370 0.44 14.18 -22.37
C VAL A 370 -0.70 14.82 -23.16
N GLU A 371 -1.04 14.26 -24.31
CA GLU A 371 -2.02 14.82 -25.25
C GLU A 371 -3.17 13.85 -25.49
N ARG A 372 -4.41 14.34 -25.41
CA ARG A 372 -5.59 13.52 -25.66
C ARG A 372 -5.72 13.24 -27.16
N VAL A 373 -5.95 11.98 -27.53
CA VAL A 373 -6.07 11.52 -28.93
C VAL A 373 -7.40 10.86 -29.23
#